data_AF-A0AAE3SYI1-F1
#
_entry.id   AF-A0AAE3SYI1-F1
#
_cell.length_a   1.000
_cell.length_b   1.000
_cell.length_c   1.000
_cell.angle_alpha   90.00
_cell.angle_beta   90.00
_cell.angle_gamma   90.00
#
_symmetry.space_group_name_H-M   'P 1'
#
loop_
_entity.id
_entity.type
_entity.pdbx_description
1 polymer ?
#
loop_
_entity_poly.entity_id
_entity_poly.type
_entity_poly.pdbx_seq_one_letter_code
_entity_poly.pdbx_strand_id
1 'polypeptide(L)'
;MLKLLAPISAALALAPAKPEIISASGRDRRQPPSWYPNGPVAWARERGLEPEDVAEEPKQPAPALRSKATASWLRLVKDLDRRPTRDRARELIETRVPSEALDWLRDMIREEDWLALRLVGHDRTAEEIRERALWAARRWEAMHVPPTPPAAPGVPDETDDITPPAGPRPR
;
A
#
# COMPACT_ATOMS: atom_id res chain seq x y z
N MET A 1 -30.68 -29.55 23.02
CA MET A 1 -29.90 -28.68 23.92
C MET A 1 -30.01 -27.26 23.40
N LEU A 2 -30.58 -26.36 24.20
CA LEU A 2 -30.92 -24.99 23.85
C LEU A 2 -30.19 -24.05 24.81
N LYS A 3 -29.77 -22.89 24.27
CA LYS A 3 -29.29 -21.68 24.94
C LYS A 3 -27.81 -21.67 25.33
N LEU A 4 -27.07 -20.73 24.77
CA LEU A 4 -26.52 -19.60 25.54
C LEU A 4 -26.18 -18.42 24.61
N LEU A 5 -27.02 -17.39 24.73
CA LEU A 5 -26.81 -16.04 24.23
C LEU A 5 -25.55 -15.43 24.86
N ALA A 6 -24.84 -14.60 24.08
CA ALA A 6 -23.90 -13.61 24.60
C ALA A 6 -24.60 -12.60 25.54
N PRO A 7 -23.88 -12.02 26.52
CA PRO A 7 -23.74 -10.56 26.48
C PRO A 7 -22.40 -9.97 27.03
N ILE A 8 -21.89 -8.96 26.31
CA ILE A 8 -21.58 -7.58 26.76
C ILE A 8 -20.49 -7.34 27.85
N SER A 9 -19.53 -6.47 27.47
CA SER A 9 -18.76 -5.49 28.28
C SER A 9 -17.80 -5.94 29.39
N ALA A 10 -16.50 -5.89 29.06
CA ALA A 10 -15.41 -5.42 29.92
C ALA A 10 -14.28 -4.97 28.97
N ALA A 11 -13.62 -3.82 29.05
CA ALA A 11 -13.52 -2.80 30.07
C ALA A 11 -13.23 -1.45 29.38
N LEU A 12 -14.10 -0.46 29.56
CA LEU A 12 -13.86 0.94 29.20
C LEU A 12 -13.45 1.68 30.47
N ALA A 13 -12.22 1.47 30.95
CA ALA A 13 -11.72 2.16 32.13
C ALA A 13 -10.19 2.19 32.16
N LEU A 14 -9.58 3.00 31.28
CA LEU A 14 -8.37 3.78 31.62
C LEU A 14 -8.07 4.76 30.48
N ALA A 15 -8.84 5.84 30.40
CA ALA A 15 -8.44 7.00 29.61
C ALA A 15 -7.39 7.77 30.42
N PRO A 16 -6.14 7.94 29.96
CA PRO A 16 -5.26 8.93 30.55
C PRO A 16 -5.86 10.32 30.35
N ALA A 17 -5.76 11.15 31.38
CA ALA A 17 -6.17 12.54 31.36
C ALA A 17 -5.66 13.22 30.08
N LYS A 18 -6.58 13.77 29.27
CA LYS A 18 -6.24 14.69 28.19
C LYS A 18 -5.42 15.82 28.80
N PRO A 19 -4.18 16.11 28.35
CA PRO A 19 -3.65 17.43 28.58
C PRO A 19 -4.57 18.38 27.83
N GLU A 20 -5.19 19.31 28.57
CA GLU A 20 -5.62 20.57 28.00
C GLU A 20 -4.37 21.20 27.39
N ILE A 21 -4.18 20.97 26.10
CA ILE A 21 -3.41 21.86 25.27
C ILE A 21 -4.24 23.13 25.26
N ILE A 22 -3.98 24.00 26.24
CA ILE A 22 -4.33 25.40 26.16
C ILE A 22 -3.55 25.88 24.93
N SER A 23 -4.17 25.75 23.76
CA SER A 23 -3.78 26.51 22.58
C SER A 23 -4.04 27.96 22.95
N ALA A 24 -3.08 28.55 23.64
CA ALA A 24 -2.80 29.96 23.46
C ALA A 24 -2.56 30.10 21.96
N SER A 25 -3.63 30.43 21.24
CA SER A 25 -3.56 31.08 19.94
C SER A 25 -2.90 32.43 20.20
N GLY A 26 -1.61 32.38 20.56
CA GLY A 26 -0.72 33.50 20.65
C GLY A 26 -0.56 33.97 19.22
N ARG A 27 -1.46 34.84 18.79
CA ARG A 27 -1.15 35.74 17.68
C ARG A 27 0.20 36.32 18.01
N ASP A 28 1.18 35.98 17.19
CA ASP A 28 2.51 36.53 17.30
C ASP A 28 2.35 38.06 17.36
N ARG A 29 2.74 38.68 18.49
CA ARG A 29 2.60 40.12 18.69
C ARG A 29 3.42 40.91 17.67
N ARG A 30 4.34 40.24 16.97
CA ARG A 30 5.15 40.76 15.87
C ARG A 30 4.39 40.82 14.54
N GLN A 31 3.28 40.09 14.38
CA GLN A 31 2.50 40.14 13.15
C GLN A 31 1.43 41.22 13.20
N PRO A 32 1.45 42.19 12.26
CA PRO A 32 0.39 43.17 12.17
C PRO A 32 -0.92 42.51 11.71
N PRO A 33 -2.08 43.09 12.06
CA PRO A 33 -3.35 42.75 11.41
C PRO A 33 -3.24 42.93 9.88
N SER A 34 -3.98 42.11 9.13
CA SER A 34 -3.94 42.11 7.65
C SER A 34 -4.31 43.45 7.00
N TRP A 35 -5.00 44.33 7.73
CA TRP A 35 -5.43 45.65 7.28
C TRP A 35 -4.47 46.79 7.67
N TYR A 36 -3.34 46.49 8.33
CA TYR A 36 -2.41 47.50 8.78
C TYR A 36 -1.57 48.08 7.63
N PRO A 37 -1.56 49.41 7.42
CA PRO A 37 -1.04 50.01 6.19
C PRO A 37 0.49 50.08 6.12
N ASN A 38 1.17 50.14 7.28
CA ASN A 38 2.60 50.48 7.34
C ASN A 38 3.53 49.24 7.41
N GLY A 39 2.95 48.03 7.32
CA GLY A 39 3.66 46.77 7.31
C GLY A 39 4.25 46.33 8.66
N PRO A 40 4.88 45.13 8.71
CA PRO A 40 5.33 44.50 9.95
C PRO A 40 6.42 45.27 10.70
N VAL A 41 7.29 45.98 9.97
CA VAL A 41 8.42 46.74 10.56
C VAL A 41 7.93 47.96 11.34
N ALA A 42 6.95 48.70 10.80
CA ALA A 42 6.34 49.82 11.49
C ALA A 42 5.54 49.33 12.72
N TRP A 43 4.82 48.22 12.57
CA TRP A 43 4.09 47.58 13.67
C TRP A 43 5.02 47.14 14.83
N ALA A 44 6.19 46.56 14.52
CA ALA A 44 7.18 46.19 15.52
C ALA A 44 7.73 47.42 16.26
N ARG A 45 8.11 48.48 15.51
CA ARG A 45 8.58 49.74 16.09
C ARG A 45 7.55 50.41 16.99
N GLU A 46 6.28 50.47 16.57
CA GLU A 46 5.18 51.04 17.37
C GLU A 46 4.92 50.27 18.67
N ARG A 47 5.33 49.00 18.74
CA ARG A 47 5.20 48.14 19.93
C ARG A 47 6.45 48.10 20.80
N GLY A 48 7.48 48.89 20.47
CA GLY A 48 8.77 48.85 21.16
C GLY A 48 9.50 47.51 20.98
N LEU A 49 9.12 46.73 19.97
CA LEU A 49 9.84 45.54 19.56
C LEU A 49 10.95 46.01 18.62
N GLU A 50 12.20 45.64 18.91
CA GLU A 50 13.28 45.89 17.97
C GLU A 50 12.90 45.20 16.64
N PRO A 51 12.88 45.91 15.49
CA PRO A 51 12.72 45.23 14.23
C PRO A 51 13.90 44.27 14.15
N GLU A 52 13.63 42.96 14.09
CA GLU A 52 14.69 42.00 13.79
C GLU A 52 15.28 42.47 12.47
N ASP A 53 16.47 43.09 12.53
CA ASP A 53 17.34 43.30 11.40
C ASP A 53 17.29 42.02 10.64
N VAL A 54 16.79 42.11 9.40
CA VAL A 54 16.50 41.01 8.49
C VAL A 54 17.57 39.95 8.68
N ALA A 55 17.31 39.01 9.59
CA ALA A 55 18.10 37.82 9.76
C ALA A 55 17.96 37.19 8.40
N GLU A 56 19.10 37.17 7.70
CA GLU A 56 19.28 36.81 6.30
C GLU A 56 18.03 36.21 5.72
N GLU A 57 17.43 36.93 4.75
CA GLU A 57 16.49 36.41 3.77
C GLU A 57 16.63 34.89 3.78
N PRO A 58 15.67 34.10 4.32
CA PRO A 58 15.82 32.66 4.31
C PRO A 58 15.95 32.34 2.84
N LYS A 59 17.19 32.07 2.39
CA LYS A 59 17.56 31.77 1.01
C LYS A 59 16.41 30.94 0.53
N GLN A 60 15.59 31.47 -0.38
CA GLN A 60 14.47 30.73 -0.94
C GLN A 60 15.02 29.33 -1.14
N PRO A 61 14.51 28.29 -0.45
CA PRO A 61 15.11 26.98 -0.57
C PRO A 61 15.03 26.68 -2.05
N ALA A 62 16.20 26.65 -2.71
CA ALA A 62 16.33 26.54 -4.15
C ALA A 62 15.32 25.48 -4.57
N PRO A 63 14.41 25.77 -5.52
CA PRO A 63 13.15 25.05 -5.70
C PRO A 63 13.48 23.59 -5.59
N ALA A 64 13.17 23.00 -4.42
CA ALA A 64 13.66 21.68 -4.10
C ALA A 64 13.13 20.85 -5.25
N LEU A 65 14.04 20.32 -6.08
CA LEU A 65 13.71 19.39 -7.13
C LEU A 65 12.95 18.32 -6.39
N ARG A 66 11.61 18.40 -6.38
CA ARG A 66 10.78 17.50 -5.62
C ARG A 66 11.08 16.18 -6.28
N SER A 67 11.94 15.38 -5.64
CA SER A 67 12.22 14.02 -6.04
C SER A 67 10.84 13.43 -6.21
N LYS A 68 10.50 13.15 -7.48
CA LYS A 68 9.14 13.01 -7.96
C LYS A 68 8.46 12.00 -7.03
N ALA A 69 7.68 12.49 -6.06
CA ALA A 69 7.34 11.69 -4.89
C ALA A 69 6.64 10.45 -5.44
N THR A 70 7.29 9.30 -5.29
CA THR A 70 6.80 8.06 -5.89
C THR A 70 5.39 7.87 -5.35
N ALA A 71 4.42 7.78 -6.26
CA ALA A 71 3.01 7.79 -5.87
C ALA A 71 2.78 6.74 -4.76
N SER A 72 2.08 7.13 -3.69
CA SER A 72 1.83 6.22 -2.58
C SER A 72 1.07 4.99 -3.09
N TRP A 73 1.27 3.83 -2.45
CA TRP A 73 0.62 2.58 -2.87
C TRP A 73 -0.91 2.73 -3.00
N LEU A 74 -1.56 3.36 -2.01
CA LEU A 74 -2.99 3.64 -2.04
C LEU A 74 -3.40 4.52 -3.23
N ARG A 75 -2.53 5.46 -3.65
CA ARG A 75 -2.75 6.28 -4.83
C ARG A 75 -2.73 5.42 -6.09
N LEU A 76 -1.76 4.50 -6.21
CA LEU A 76 -1.67 3.56 -7.33
C LEU A 76 -2.87 2.63 -7.41
N VAL A 77 -3.30 2.05 -6.29
CA VAL A 77 -4.51 1.20 -6.25
C VAL A 77 -5.76 2.00 -6.63
N LYS A 78 -5.86 3.26 -6.21
CA LYS A 78 -6.95 4.15 -6.64
C LYS A 78 -6.86 4.52 -8.13
N ASP A 79 -5.65 4.64 -8.68
CA ASP A 79 -5.44 4.98 -10.08
C ASP A 79 -5.64 3.75 -11.00
N LEU A 80 -5.60 2.51 -10.47
CA LEU A 80 -6.02 1.28 -11.17
C LEU A 80 -7.53 1.24 -11.46
N ASP A 81 -8.35 1.75 -10.54
CA ASP A 81 -9.81 1.87 -10.70
C ASP A 81 -10.19 2.89 -11.79
N ARG A 82 -9.28 3.82 -12.10
CA ARG A 82 -9.50 4.88 -13.09
C ARG A 82 -8.97 4.47 -14.45
N ARG A 83 -9.87 4.29 -15.43
CA ARG A 83 -9.53 4.02 -16.85
C ARG A 83 -8.32 4.81 -17.40
N PRO A 84 -8.23 6.16 -17.28
CA PRO A 84 -7.15 6.91 -17.92
C PRO A 84 -5.77 6.70 -17.27
N THR A 85 -5.71 6.22 -16.04
CA THR A 85 -4.47 6.05 -15.28
C THR A 85 -4.13 4.59 -15.00
N ARG A 86 -4.98 3.66 -15.43
CA ARG A 86 -4.88 2.23 -15.11
C ARG A 86 -3.55 1.63 -15.57
N ASP A 87 -3.19 1.83 -16.84
CA ASP A 87 -1.97 1.25 -17.41
C ASP A 87 -0.72 1.79 -16.71
N ARG A 88 -0.70 3.10 -16.44
CA ARG A 88 0.41 3.73 -15.72
C ARG A 88 0.52 3.25 -14.28
N ALA A 89 -0.61 3.07 -13.60
CA ALA A 89 -0.64 2.53 -12.25
C ALA A 89 -0.16 1.07 -12.21
N ARG A 90 -0.53 0.28 -13.22
CA ARG A 90 -0.09 -1.10 -13.37
C ARG A 90 1.42 -1.21 -13.48
N GLU A 91 2.06 -0.47 -14.40
CA GLU A 91 3.52 -0.44 -14.56
C GLU A 91 4.26 -0.12 -13.24
N LEU A 92 3.74 0.87 -12.50
CA LEU A 92 4.34 1.31 -11.25
C LEU A 92 4.17 0.29 -10.11
N ILE A 93 3.07 -0.46 -10.11
CA ILE A 93 2.85 -1.55 -9.15
C ILE A 93 3.74 -2.74 -9.52
N GLU A 94 3.85 -3.09 -10.80
CA GLU A 94 4.71 -4.19 -11.29
C GLU A 94 6.20 -3.94 -10.97
N THR A 95 6.64 -2.68 -10.93
CA THR A 95 8.01 -2.33 -10.50
C THR A 95 8.25 -2.59 -9.00
N ARG A 96 7.18 -2.57 -8.19
CA ARG A 96 7.25 -2.75 -6.74
C ARG A 96 6.99 -4.18 -6.30
N VAL A 97 6.25 -4.96 -7.08
CA VAL A 97 5.84 -6.34 -6.78
C VAL A 97 6.84 -7.30 -7.44
N PRO A 98 7.32 -8.34 -6.75
CA PRO A 98 8.22 -9.32 -7.35
C PRO A 98 7.48 -10.16 -8.42
N SER A 99 8.24 -10.68 -9.39
CA SER A 99 7.69 -11.43 -10.53
C SER A 99 6.82 -12.62 -10.14
N GLU A 100 7.15 -13.28 -9.02
CA GLU A 100 6.39 -14.40 -8.45
C GLU A 100 4.96 -14.01 -8.05
N ALA A 101 4.73 -12.76 -7.63
CA ALA A 101 3.42 -12.29 -7.20
C ALA A 101 2.63 -11.60 -8.32
N LEU A 102 3.13 -11.60 -9.56
CA LEU A 102 2.48 -10.93 -10.68
C LEU A 102 1.20 -11.64 -11.13
N ASP A 103 1.15 -12.97 -11.08
CA ASP A 103 -0.05 -13.70 -11.48
C ASP A 103 -1.19 -13.48 -10.48
N TRP A 104 -0.88 -13.49 -9.18
CA TRP A 104 -1.81 -13.04 -8.15
C TRP A 104 -2.28 -11.59 -8.39
N LEU A 105 -1.36 -10.65 -8.66
CA LEU A 105 -1.72 -9.25 -8.93
C LEU A 105 -2.64 -9.12 -10.17
N ARG A 106 -2.36 -9.86 -11.24
CA ARG A 106 -3.18 -9.88 -12.46
C ARG A 106 -4.58 -10.40 -12.18
N ASP A 107 -4.67 -11.43 -11.36
CA ASP A 107 -5.95 -12.01 -10.95
C ASP A 107 -6.76 -11.01 -10.11
N MET A 108 -6.15 -10.37 -9.11
CA MET A 108 -6.80 -9.33 -8.30
C MET A 108 -7.25 -8.12 -9.14
N ILE A 109 -6.48 -7.72 -10.16
CA ILE A 109 -6.89 -6.64 -11.08
C ILE A 109 -8.04 -7.08 -11.99
N ARG A 110 -8.10 -8.37 -12.37
CA ARG A 110 -9.17 -8.95 -13.18
C ARG A 110 -10.48 -9.07 -12.39
N GLU A 111 -10.37 -9.47 -11.12
CA GLU A 111 -11.49 -9.61 -10.18
C GLU A 111 -11.90 -8.28 -9.53
N GLU A 112 -11.15 -7.20 -9.81
CA GLU A 112 -11.34 -5.87 -9.25
C GLU A 112 -11.31 -5.85 -7.70
N ASP A 113 -10.54 -6.75 -7.10
CA ASP A 113 -10.35 -6.80 -5.65
C ASP A 113 -9.36 -5.74 -5.16
N TRP A 114 -9.85 -4.50 -5.14
CA TRP A 114 -9.10 -3.34 -4.66
C TRP A 114 -8.84 -3.40 -3.16
N LEU A 115 -9.62 -4.17 -2.40
CA LEU A 115 -9.48 -4.26 -0.94
C LEU A 115 -8.29 -5.14 -0.58
N ALA A 116 -8.13 -6.30 -1.24
CA ALA A 116 -6.94 -7.13 -1.13
C ALA A 116 -5.68 -6.32 -1.45
N LEU A 117 -5.69 -5.57 -2.56
CA LEU A 117 -4.55 -4.73 -2.94
C LEU A 117 -4.28 -3.61 -1.93
N ARG A 118 -5.30 -2.96 -1.36
CA ARG A 118 -5.10 -1.96 -0.29
C ARG A 118 -4.48 -2.55 0.97
N LEU A 119 -4.90 -3.75 1.38
CA LEU A 119 -4.38 -4.43 2.57
C LEU A 119 -2.90 -4.80 2.46
N VAL A 120 -2.38 -5.01 1.24
CA VAL A 120 -0.96 -5.33 1.04
C VAL A 120 -0.05 -4.12 1.31
N GLY A 121 -0.48 -2.90 0.97
CA GLY A 121 0.40 -1.72 1.05
C GLY A 121 -0.13 -0.53 1.83
N HIS A 122 -1.12 -0.72 2.70
CA HIS A 122 -1.60 0.34 3.58
C HIS A 122 -0.51 0.76 4.58
N ASP A 123 0.03 1.96 4.39
CA ASP A 123 1.03 2.59 5.26
C ASP A 123 2.29 1.73 5.46
N ARG A 124 2.79 1.19 4.34
CA ARG A 124 3.95 0.30 4.28
C ARG A 124 4.99 0.80 3.28
N THR A 125 6.24 0.45 3.55
CA THR A 125 7.38 0.67 2.66
C THR A 125 7.35 -0.27 1.46
N ALA A 126 8.16 0.02 0.44
CA ALA A 126 8.22 -0.82 -0.77
C ALA A 126 8.69 -2.26 -0.48
N GLU A 127 9.61 -2.46 0.47
CA GLU A 127 10.08 -3.79 0.87
C GLU A 127 8.97 -4.61 1.53
N GLU A 128 8.25 -4.02 2.48
CA GLU A 128 7.13 -4.69 3.16
C GLU A 128 6.01 -5.04 2.19
N ILE A 129 5.77 -4.18 1.18
CA ILE A 129 4.83 -4.46 0.10
C ILE A 129 5.27 -5.70 -0.70
N ARG A 130 6.57 -5.85 -1.00
CA ARG A 130 7.10 -7.05 -1.69
C ARG A 130 6.84 -8.31 -0.89
N GLU A 131 7.23 -8.33 0.38
CA GLU A 131 7.08 -9.49 1.25
C GLU A 131 5.61 -9.91 1.42
N ARG A 132 4.71 -8.93 1.61
CA ARG A 132 3.27 -9.21 1.74
C ARG A 132 2.65 -9.65 0.42
N ALA A 133 3.07 -9.09 -0.71
CA ALA A 133 2.62 -9.53 -2.01
C ALA A 133 3.01 -10.99 -2.27
N LEU A 134 4.24 -11.40 -1.90
CA LEU A 134 4.67 -12.80 -1.97
C LEU A 134 3.82 -13.71 -1.08
N TRP A 135 3.57 -13.29 0.15
CA TRP A 135 2.78 -14.09 1.07
C TRP A 135 1.32 -14.21 0.64
N ALA A 136 0.74 -13.14 0.10
CA ALA A 136 -0.58 -13.14 -0.51
C ALA A 136 -0.64 -14.06 -1.74
N ALA A 137 0.37 -13.99 -2.61
CA ALA A 137 0.47 -14.85 -3.79
C ALA A 137 0.55 -16.33 -3.40
N ARG A 138 1.43 -16.69 -2.45
CA ARG A 138 1.52 -18.08 -1.95
C ARG A 138 0.22 -18.59 -1.34
N ARG A 139 -0.50 -17.73 -0.61
CA ARG A 139 -1.82 -18.08 -0.05
C ARG A 139 -2.85 -18.29 -1.16
N TRP A 140 -2.85 -17.44 -2.16
CA TRP A 140 -3.74 -17.56 -3.33
C TRP A 140 -3.41 -18.83 -4.11
N GLU A 141 -2.14 -19.09 -4.41
CA GLU A 141 -1.70 -20.35 -5.03
C GLU A 141 -2.15 -21.57 -4.22
N ALA A 142 -2.03 -21.56 -2.90
CA ALA A 142 -2.51 -22.66 -2.06
C ALA A 142 -4.03 -22.90 -2.13
N MET A 143 -4.82 -21.88 -2.49
CA MET A 143 -6.27 -22.01 -2.72
C MET A 143 -6.60 -22.46 -4.15
N HIS A 144 -5.73 -22.15 -5.12
CA HIS A 144 -5.93 -22.43 -6.55
C HIS A 144 -5.23 -23.70 -7.06
N VAL A 145 -4.18 -24.18 -6.36
CA VAL A 145 -3.47 -25.42 -6.67
C VAL A 145 -4.25 -26.58 -6.06
N PRO A 146 -4.88 -27.46 -6.85
CA PRO A 146 -5.37 -28.72 -6.31
C PRO A 146 -4.17 -29.48 -5.72
N PRO A 147 -4.32 -30.21 -4.60
CA PRO A 147 -3.21 -31.01 -4.08
C PRO A 147 -2.73 -31.90 -5.22
N THR A 148 -1.50 -31.66 -5.69
CA THR A 148 -0.85 -32.56 -6.64
C THR A 148 -0.96 -33.94 -6.00
N PRO A 149 -1.65 -34.92 -6.63
CA PRO A 149 -1.65 -36.27 -6.11
C PRO A 149 -0.19 -36.64 -5.90
N PRO A 150 0.20 -37.21 -4.73
CA PRO A 150 1.55 -37.70 -4.58
C PRO A 150 1.82 -38.59 -5.79
N ALA A 151 2.86 -38.27 -6.56
CA ALA A 151 3.25 -39.05 -7.72
C ALA A 151 3.22 -40.51 -7.27
N ALA A 152 2.29 -41.27 -7.84
CA ALA A 152 2.13 -42.67 -7.50
C ALA A 152 3.53 -43.29 -7.64
N PRO A 153 4.03 -44.02 -6.62
CA PRO A 153 5.32 -44.67 -6.72
C PRO A 153 5.32 -45.50 -8.00
N GLY A 154 6.34 -45.28 -8.83
CA GLY A 154 6.41 -45.78 -10.20
C GLY A 154 5.85 -47.19 -10.30
N VAL A 155 4.73 -47.31 -11.02
CA VAL A 155 4.37 -48.60 -11.61
C VAL A 155 5.56 -48.93 -12.51
N PRO A 156 6.29 -50.03 -12.28
CA PRO A 156 7.20 -50.52 -13.29
C PRO A 156 6.37 -50.71 -14.54
N ASP A 157 6.80 -50.06 -15.61
CA ASP A 157 6.32 -50.25 -16.97
C ASP A 157 6.54 -51.74 -17.28
N GLU A 158 5.53 -52.57 -16.98
CA GLU A 158 5.42 -53.92 -17.49
C GLU A 158 5.13 -53.75 -18.97
N THR A 159 6.21 -53.55 -19.74
CA THR A 159 6.21 -53.64 -21.19
C THR A 159 5.78 -55.07 -21.53
N ASP A 160 4.47 -55.25 -21.69
CA ASP A 160 3.84 -56.34 -22.43
C ASP A 160 4.44 -56.31 -23.85
N ASP A 161 5.47 -57.12 -24.08
CA ASP A 161 5.97 -57.45 -25.42
C ASP A 161 4.89 -58.28 -26.13
N ILE A 162 3.88 -57.59 -26.65
CA ILE A 162 2.94 -58.13 -27.62
C ILE A 162 3.71 -58.19 -28.94
N THR A 163 4.45 -59.29 -29.13
CA THR A 163 4.96 -59.69 -30.45
C THR A 163 3.76 -59.79 -31.43
N PRO A 164 3.76 -59.03 -32.55
CA PRO A 164 2.66 -59.01 -33.50
C PRO A 164 2.57 -60.29 -34.37
N PRO A 165 1.37 -60.66 -34.87
CA PRO A 165 1.12 -61.95 -35.53
C PRO A 165 1.73 -62.02 -36.93
N ALA A 166 2.72 -62.90 -37.11
CA ALA A 166 3.22 -63.27 -38.43
C ALA A 166 2.37 -64.42 -39.02
N GLY A 167 1.45 -64.09 -39.90
CA GLY A 167 0.79 -65.06 -40.77
C GLY A 167 0.59 -64.48 -42.17
N PRO A 168 1.24 -65.03 -43.22
CA PRO A 168 0.87 -64.74 -44.59
C PRO A 168 0.05 -65.90 -45.19
N ARG A 169 -1.15 -65.60 -45.68
CA ARG A 169 -1.87 -66.32 -46.77
C ARG A 169 -2.52 -65.23 -47.62
N PRO A 170 -2.49 -65.29 -48.96
CA PRO A 170 -3.12 -66.35 -49.79
C PRO A 170 -2.22 -66.75 -51.00
N ARG A 171 -2.49 -67.69 -51.91
CA ARG A 171 -3.66 -68.43 -52.39
C ARG A 171 -3.16 -69.74 -53.03
#